data_AF-A0A6P7XM34-F1
#
_entry.id   AF-A0A6P7XM34-F1
#
_cell.length_a   1.000
_cell.length_b   1.000
_cell.length_c   1.000
_cell.angle_alpha   90.00
_cell.angle_beta   90.00
_cell.angle_gamma   90.00
#
_symmetry.space_group_name_H-M   'P 1'
#
loop_
_entity.id
_entity.type
_entity.pdbx_description
1 polymer ?
#
loop_
_entity_poly.entity_id
_entity_poly.type
_entity_poly.pdbx_seq_one_letter_code
_entity_poly.pdbx_strand_id
1 'polypeptide(L)'
;MSPVSDVHFGYKLLKMVLWIMCTGLGLSLIAPTSLAQSEEDLIDTGSGFIAEESMVKTEESNIYPSNLNHCSLKFFTPGPSALCRSTDEASVSQEDLAYLKELFQDTRRIIQSLQYTINSETGQFSYQDAILEAITGIGEDNQEFYRNLHKVTDKFHTEMEDSNPDISEEKKKLKKDFLEMEYLLKITSHLAEQIDTASQDLDMVLTQHLEKSMLLAHRNTVKP
;
A
#
# COMPACT_ATOMS: atom_id res chain seq x y z
N MET A 1 -33.04 -52.36 34.75
CA MET A 1 -32.35 -51.09 34.42
C MET A 1 -30.85 -51.36 34.54
N SER A 2 -30.17 -51.46 33.39
CA SER A 2 -28.77 -51.87 33.32
C SER A 2 -27.84 -50.65 33.32
N PRO A 3 -26.77 -50.63 34.13
CA PRO A 3 -25.87 -49.47 34.33
C PRO A 3 -24.88 -49.21 33.18
N VAL A 4 -25.06 -49.83 32.02
CA VAL A 4 -24.09 -49.79 30.91
C VAL A 4 -24.31 -48.59 29.98
N SER A 5 -25.50 -47.97 29.99
CA SER A 5 -25.82 -46.80 29.17
C SER A 5 -25.27 -45.47 29.71
N ASP A 6 -24.90 -45.38 30.98
CA ASP A 6 -24.40 -44.14 31.59
C ASP A 6 -22.93 -43.83 31.23
N VAL A 7 -22.11 -44.87 31.08
CA VAL A 7 -20.67 -44.69 30.79
C VAL A 7 -20.45 -44.16 29.36
N HIS A 8 -21.30 -44.58 28.43
CA HIS A 8 -21.19 -44.18 27.03
C HIS A 8 -21.65 -42.73 26.80
N PHE A 9 -22.59 -42.23 27.61
CA PHE A 9 -23.02 -40.83 27.56
C PHE A 9 -21.95 -39.91 28.14
N GLY A 10 -21.34 -40.30 29.27
CA GLY A 10 -20.24 -39.55 29.88
C GLY A 10 -19.03 -39.38 28.96
N TYR A 11 -18.66 -40.43 28.22
CA TYR A 11 -17.53 -40.36 27.28
C TYR A 11 -17.77 -39.43 26.09
N LYS A 12 -19.01 -39.41 25.56
CA LYS A 12 -19.38 -38.49 24.48
C LYS A 12 -19.39 -37.04 24.94
N LEU A 13 -19.89 -36.78 26.16
CA LEU A 13 -19.91 -35.43 26.73
C LEU A 13 -18.50 -34.90 27.00
N LEU A 14 -17.62 -35.74 27.58
CA LEU A 14 -16.23 -35.40 27.84
C LEU A 14 -15.47 -35.07 26.54
N LYS A 15 -15.70 -35.87 25.49
CA LYS A 15 -15.08 -35.65 24.18
C LYS A 15 -15.56 -34.35 23.51
N MET A 16 -16.83 -33.99 23.69
CA MET A 16 -17.41 -32.75 23.17
C MET A 16 -16.86 -31.52 23.90
N VAL A 17 -16.76 -31.58 25.24
CA VAL A 17 -16.18 -30.49 26.05
C VAL A 17 -14.70 -30.31 25.73
N LEU A 18 -13.93 -31.40 25.59
CA LEU A 18 -12.52 -31.32 25.21
C LEU A 18 -12.33 -30.70 23.83
N TRP A 19 -13.19 -31.04 22.86
CA TRP A 19 -13.13 -30.45 21.51
C TRP A 19 -13.41 -28.94 21.53
N ILE A 20 -14.41 -28.48 22.30
CA ILE A 20 -14.73 -27.05 22.46
C ILE A 20 -13.58 -26.29 23.13
N MET A 21 -12.95 -26.89 24.15
CA MET A 21 -11.80 -26.25 24.81
C MET A 21 -10.58 -26.17 23.89
N CYS A 22 -10.30 -27.19 23.09
CA CYS A 22 -9.19 -27.18 22.13
C CYS A 22 -9.40 -26.17 20.99
N THR A 23 -10.61 -26.02 20.47
CA THR A 23 -10.90 -25.04 19.40
C THR A 23 -10.93 -23.62 19.94
N GLY A 24 -11.48 -23.40 21.15
CA GLY A 24 -11.49 -22.10 21.81
C GLY A 24 -10.10 -21.60 22.22
N LEU A 25 -9.26 -22.46 22.80
CA LEU A 25 -7.90 -22.11 23.21
C LEU A 25 -6.95 -21.96 22.01
N GLY A 26 -7.17 -22.71 20.93
CA GLY A 26 -6.37 -22.60 19.69
C GLY A 26 -6.56 -21.27 18.97
N LEU A 27 -7.76 -20.69 19.03
CA LEU A 27 -8.05 -19.38 18.42
C LEU A 27 -7.49 -18.20 19.24
N SER A 28 -7.31 -18.36 20.56
CA SER A 28 -6.72 -17.32 21.41
C SER A 28 -5.20 -17.16 21.30
N LEU A 29 -4.50 -18.05 20.59
CA LEU A 29 -3.05 -17.95 20.38
C LEU A 29 -2.65 -17.30 19.03
N ILE A 30 -3.62 -16.93 18.19
CA ILE A 30 -3.37 -16.35 16.85
C ILE A 30 -3.76 -14.86 16.78
N ALA A 31 -4.34 -14.28 17.83
CA ALA A 31 -4.54 -12.83 17.89
C ALA A 31 -3.26 -12.16 18.43
N PRO A 32 -2.50 -11.39 17.62
CA PRO A 32 -1.48 -10.53 18.18
C PRO A 32 -2.15 -9.49 19.08
N THR A 33 -1.83 -9.54 20.37
CA THR A 33 -2.15 -8.47 21.31
C THR A 33 -1.35 -7.23 20.94
N SER A 34 -1.89 -6.41 20.04
CA SER A 34 -1.39 -5.08 19.72
C SER A 34 -2.58 -4.13 19.65
N LEU A 35 -3.17 -3.84 20.81
CA LEU A 35 -4.02 -2.66 20.96
C LEU A 35 -4.09 -2.25 22.44
N ALA A 36 -3.14 -1.42 22.88
CA ALA A 36 -3.33 -0.37 23.88
C ALA A 36 -1.98 0.30 24.20
N GLN A 37 -1.61 1.33 23.44
CA GLN A 37 -0.90 2.47 24.02
C GLN A 37 -1.28 3.73 23.24
N SER A 38 -2.42 4.29 23.65
CA SER A 38 -2.77 5.68 23.42
C SER A 38 -2.23 6.44 24.62
N GLU A 39 -1.11 7.11 24.47
CA GLU A 39 -0.74 8.23 25.34
C GLU A 39 0.01 9.24 24.48
N GLU A 40 -0.57 10.42 24.47
CA GLU A 40 -0.04 11.65 23.90
C GLU A 40 1.41 11.92 24.35
N ASP A 41 2.32 12.21 23.42
CA ASP A 41 3.14 13.40 23.60
C ASP A 41 3.79 13.96 22.33
N LEU A 42 3.70 15.27 22.30
CA LEU A 42 4.06 16.26 21.31
C LEU A 42 5.57 16.52 21.34
N ILE A 43 6.34 16.10 20.33
CA ILE A 43 7.57 16.82 19.95
C ILE A 43 7.78 16.82 18.43
N ASP A 44 7.56 18.01 17.89
CA ASP A 44 8.02 18.59 16.63
C ASP A 44 9.53 18.38 16.41
N THR A 45 9.95 17.67 15.36
CA THR A 45 11.23 17.96 14.68
C THR A 45 11.29 17.38 13.25
N GLY A 46 11.25 18.27 12.25
CA GLY A 46 12.18 18.20 11.13
C GLY A 46 11.70 17.55 9.82
N SER A 47 10.89 18.27 9.04
CA SER A 47 10.86 18.10 7.58
C SER A 47 10.82 19.47 6.91
N GLY A 48 12.02 20.01 6.65
CA GLY A 48 12.19 21.25 5.91
C GLY A 48 12.37 20.98 4.42
N PHE A 49 11.27 20.99 3.67
CA PHE A 49 11.29 21.29 2.24
C PHE A 49 10.76 22.71 2.07
N ILE A 50 11.65 23.68 1.93
CA ILE A 50 11.29 25.02 1.48
C ILE A 50 11.44 25.05 -0.03
N ALA A 51 10.30 25.03 -0.72
CA ALA A 51 10.17 25.62 -2.04
C ALA A 51 10.05 27.13 -1.85
N GLU A 52 11.05 27.91 -2.30
CA GLU A 52 10.92 29.36 -2.37
C GLU A 52 11.06 29.81 -3.83
N GLU A 53 9.88 30.07 -4.39
CA GLU A 53 9.62 30.82 -5.60
C GLU A 53 10.02 32.28 -5.36
N SER A 54 11.07 32.76 -6.03
CA SER A 54 11.43 34.19 -5.99
C SER A 54 10.80 34.92 -7.17
N MET A 55 9.68 35.58 -6.86
CA MET A 55 9.03 36.55 -7.72
C MET A 55 9.87 37.84 -7.77
N VAL A 56 10.25 38.23 -8.97
CA VAL A 56 10.91 39.50 -9.29
C VAL A 56 10.01 40.68 -8.90
N LYS A 57 10.54 41.63 -8.13
CA LYS A 57 10.01 43.00 -8.16
C LYS A 57 11.12 44.04 -7.97
N THR A 58 11.41 44.71 -9.07
CA THR A 58 12.15 45.97 -9.16
C THR A 58 11.21 47.11 -8.79
N GLU A 59 11.64 48.03 -7.92
CA GLU A 59 11.27 49.45 -8.04
C GLU A 59 12.21 50.36 -7.24
N GLU A 60 12.69 51.40 -7.93
CA GLU A 60 13.54 52.50 -7.49
C GLU A 60 12.76 53.63 -6.78
N SER A 61 13.51 54.47 -6.05
CA SER A 61 13.40 55.95 -5.89
C SER A 61 13.58 56.36 -4.41
N ASN A 62 14.18 57.47 -3.99
CA ASN A 62 15.05 58.50 -4.59
C ASN A 62 15.71 59.27 -3.39
N ILE A 63 17.01 59.63 -3.49
CA ILE A 63 17.67 60.92 -3.11
C ILE A 63 17.53 61.45 -1.65
N TYR A 64 18.51 61.90 -0.82
CA TYR A 64 19.97 62.21 -0.82
C TYR A 64 20.36 62.66 0.65
N PRO A 65 21.57 63.17 0.97
CA PRO A 65 22.83 62.49 1.34
C PRO A 65 23.25 62.71 2.82
N SER A 66 24.26 61.97 3.32
CA SER A 66 25.29 62.52 4.24
C SER A 66 26.39 61.50 4.55
N ASN A 67 27.56 61.75 3.96
CA ASN A 67 28.92 61.47 4.43
C ASN A 67 29.43 60.04 4.72
N LEU A 68 30.42 59.68 3.91
CA LEU A 68 31.69 59.01 4.23
C LEU A 68 31.65 57.69 5.01
N ASN A 69 31.64 56.59 4.26
CA ASN A 69 32.77 55.67 4.10
C ASN A 69 32.39 54.65 3.02
N HIS A 70 32.64 55.00 1.75
CA HIS A 70 32.30 54.15 0.61
C HIS A 70 33.24 52.93 0.58
N CYS A 71 32.81 51.83 1.19
CA CYS A 71 33.35 50.51 0.88
C CYS A 71 32.70 50.06 -0.44
N SER A 72 33.36 50.34 -1.58
CA SER A 72 32.84 49.94 -2.88
C SER A 72 33.22 48.48 -3.16
N LEU A 73 32.24 47.58 -3.12
CA LEU A 73 32.38 46.20 -3.57
C LEU A 73 32.38 46.20 -5.10
N LYS A 74 33.53 45.96 -5.73
CA LYS A 74 33.65 45.79 -7.18
C LYS A 74 33.50 44.32 -7.51
N PHE A 75 32.40 43.94 -8.17
CA PHE A 75 32.28 42.62 -8.77
C PHE A 75 33.00 42.62 -10.11
N PHE A 76 34.04 41.81 -10.21
CA PHE A 76 34.63 41.45 -11.50
C PHE A 76 33.74 40.39 -12.15
N THR A 77 32.91 40.80 -13.10
CA THR A 77 32.37 39.88 -14.10
C THR A 77 33.41 39.76 -15.22
N PRO A 78 33.96 38.57 -15.51
CA PRO A 78 34.85 38.39 -16.65
C PRO A 78 34.12 38.85 -17.91
N GLY A 79 34.59 39.93 -18.52
CA GLY A 79 34.07 40.37 -19.80
C GLY A 79 34.38 39.34 -20.89
N PRO A 80 33.63 39.32 -22.00
CA PRO A 80 33.82 38.38 -23.11
C PRO A 80 35.20 38.46 -23.82
N SER A 81 36.12 39.30 -23.34
CA SER A 81 37.50 39.40 -23.81
C SER A 81 38.54 38.89 -22.79
N ALA A 82 38.15 38.09 -21.80
CA ALA A 82 39.07 37.28 -20.99
C ALA A 82 39.46 35.95 -21.65
N LEU A 83 39.24 35.82 -22.96
CA LEU A 83 39.92 34.81 -23.76
C LEU A 83 41.41 35.21 -23.84
N CYS A 84 42.29 34.39 -23.25
CA CYS A 84 43.76 34.50 -23.26
C CYS A 84 44.46 35.18 -22.06
N ARG A 85 44.39 34.56 -20.87
CA ARG A 85 45.46 34.43 -19.82
C ARG A 85 44.77 33.93 -18.54
N SER A 86 45.08 32.81 -17.91
CA SER A 86 46.26 31.96 -17.90
C SER A 86 45.90 30.50 -18.18
N THR A 87 46.78 29.80 -18.89
CA THR A 87 47.00 28.37 -18.68
C THR A 87 47.49 28.17 -17.25
N ASP A 88 46.55 28.08 -16.32
CA ASP A 88 46.72 27.24 -15.14
C ASP A 88 45.65 26.15 -15.31
N GLU A 89 45.93 25.23 -16.25
CA GLU A 89 45.35 23.90 -16.12
C GLU A 89 45.82 23.40 -14.76
N ALA A 90 44.92 23.43 -13.77
CA ALA A 90 45.12 22.74 -12.53
C ALA A 90 45.48 21.30 -12.90
N SER A 91 46.77 20.96 -12.74
CA SER A 91 47.26 19.62 -13.03
C SER A 91 46.51 18.68 -12.11
N VAL A 92 45.45 18.05 -12.62
CA VAL A 92 44.75 16.96 -11.94
C VAL A 92 45.83 15.97 -11.56
N SER A 93 46.06 15.77 -10.26
CA SER A 93 47.11 14.87 -9.84
C SER A 93 46.76 13.46 -10.31
N GLN A 94 47.76 12.68 -10.69
CA GLN A 94 47.55 11.31 -11.16
C GLN A 94 46.84 10.46 -10.08
N GLU A 95 47.09 10.79 -8.81
CA GLU A 95 46.40 10.27 -7.64
C GLU A 95 44.89 10.58 -7.62
N ASP A 96 44.47 11.81 -7.91
CA ASP A 96 43.03 12.17 -7.96
C ASP A 96 42.29 11.39 -9.05
N LEU A 97 42.95 11.18 -10.19
CA LEU A 97 42.40 10.45 -11.33
C LEU A 97 42.32 8.94 -11.04
N ALA A 98 43.32 8.40 -10.33
CA ALA A 98 43.29 7.02 -9.84
C ALA A 98 42.17 6.79 -8.82
N TYR A 99 41.99 7.72 -7.88
CA TYR A 99 40.93 7.69 -6.88
C TYR A 99 39.54 7.72 -7.51
N LEU A 100 39.31 8.63 -8.47
CA LEU A 100 38.06 8.69 -9.23
C LEU A 100 37.77 7.37 -9.96
N LYS A 101 38.80 6.76 -10.56
CA LYS A 101 38.66 5.49 -11.27
C LYS A 101 38.29 4.33 -10.34
N GLU A 102 38.88 4.28 -9.16
CA GLU A 102 38.54 3.30 -8.12
C GLU A 102 37.10 3.49 -7.63
N LEU A 103 36.71 4.72 -7.34
CA LEU A 103 35.35 5.07 -6.94
C LEU A 103 34.31 4.66 -7.99
N PHE A 104 34.59 4.88 -9.27
CA PHE A 104 33.70 4.45 -10.35
C PHE A 104 33.59 2.92 -10.46
N GLN A 105 34.68 2.20 -10.23
CA GLN A 105 34.67 0.74 -10.24
C GLN A 105 33.88 0.17 -9.06
N ASP A 106 34.03 0.74 -7.87
CA ASP A 106 33.27 0.35 -6.70
C ASP A 106 31.79 0.68 -6.82
N THR A 107 31.46 1.87 -7.34
CA THR A 107 30.07 2.25 -7.64
C THR A 107 29.44 1.27 -8.63
N ARG A 108 30.17 0.89 -9.68
CA ARG A 108 29.71 -0.12 -10.64
C ARG A 108 29.49 -1.48 -9.98
N ARG A 109 30.38 -1.89 -9.07
CA ARG A 109 30.26 -3.16 -8.34
C ARG A 109 29.04 -3.16 -7.42
N ILE A 110 28.77 -2.05 -6.73
CA ILE A 110 27.58 -1.87 -5.88
C ILE A 110 26.31 -1.95 -6.72
N ILE A 111 26.25 -1.25 -7.86
CA ILE A 111 25.10 -1.29 -8.77
C ILE A 111 24.86 -2.70 -9.30
N GLN A 112 25.92 -3.42 -9.68
CA GLN A 112 25.81 -4.81 -10.15
C GLN A 112 25.33 -5.75 -9.05
N SER A 113 25.81 -5.57 -7.81
CA SER A 113 25.33 -6.33 -6.66
C SER A 113 23.86 -6.04 -6.38
N LEU A 114 23.44 -4.77 -6.43
CA LEU A 114 22.05 -4.38 -6.23
C LEU A 114 21.16 -4.97 -7.33
N GLN A 115 21.60 -4.91 -8.59
CA GLN A 115 20.87 -5.51 -9.72
C GLN A 115 20.75 -7.02 -9.57
N TYR A 116 21.80 -7.70 -9.09
CA TYR A 116 21.75 -9.12 -8.78
C TYR A 116 20.77 -9.42 -7.63
N THR A 117 20.80 -8.64 -6.54
CA THR A 117 19.87 -8.78 -5.42
C THR A 117 18.43 -8.60 -5.87
N ILE A 118 18.13 -7.52 -6.60
CA ILE A 118 16.79 -7.25 -7.15
C ILE A 118 16.36 -8.39 -8.07
N ASN A 119 17.21 -8.83 -9.00
CA ASN A 119 16.85 -9.94 -9.90
C ASN A 119 16.71 -11.29 -9.18
N SER A 120 17.45 -11.51 -8.10
CA SER A 120 17.34 -12.72 -7.26
C SER A 120 16.09 -12.71 -6.38
N GLU A 121 15.64 -11.52 -5.96
CA GLU A 121 14.42 -11.33 -5.17
C GLU A 121 13.16 -11.32 -6.06
N THR A 122 13.28 -10.83 -7.31
CA THR A 122 12.19 -10.84 -8.31
C THR A 122 12.02 -12.20 -8.99
N GLY A 123 12.84 -13.19 -8.63
CA GLY A 123 12.98 -14.44 -9.37
C GLY A 123 11.96 -15.54 -9.10
N GLN A 124 10.98 -15.38 -8.19
CA GLN A 124 10.13 -16.52 -7.83
C GLN A 124 8.63 -16.30 -7.77
N PHE A 125 8.11 -15.11 -7.44
CA PHE A 125 6.70 -14.74 -7.60
C PHE A 125 6.66 -13.22 -7.40
N SER A 126 6.21 -12.43 -8.39
CA SER A 126 6.11 -11.00 -8.16
C SER A 126 5.01 -10.75 -7.12
N TYR A 127 5.13 -9.69 -6.31
CA TYR A 127 4.04 -9.29 -5.40
C TYR A 127 2.71 -9.14 -6.15
N GLN A 128 2.76 -8.72 -7.41
CA GLN A 128 1.58 -8.60 -8.27
C GLN A 128 0.95 -9.96 -8.56
N ASP A 129 1.75 -10.99 -8.83
CA ASP A 129 1.25 -12.36 -9.06
C ASP A 129 0.62 -12.94 -7.78
N ALA A 130 1.25 -12.74 -6.63
CA ALA A 130 0.71 -13.18 -5.34
C ALA A 130 -0.61 -12.47 -4.98
N ILE A 131 -0.72 -11.18 -5.29
CA ILE A 131 -1.96 -10.41 -5.10
C ILE A 131 -3.05 -10.90 -6.06
N LEU A 132 -2.72 -11.15 -7.34
CA LEU A 132 -3.67 -11.66 -8.32
C LEU A 132 -4.19 -13.06 -7.96
N GLU A 133 -3.30 -13.94 -7.49
CA GLU A 133 -3.69 -15.26 -6.99
C GLU A 133 -4.63 -15.14 -5.79
N ALA A 134 -4.31 -14.27 -4.82
CA ALA A 134 -5.15 -14.04 -3.66
C ALA A 134 -6.54 -13.47 -4.02
N ILE A 135 -6.60 -12.50 -4.95
CA ILE A 135 -7.87 -11.93 -5.43
C ILE A 135 -8.70 -13.01 -6.11
N THR A 136 -8.07 -13.84 -6.95
CA THR A 136 -8.75 -14.94 -7.64
C THR A 136 -9.30 -15.97 -6.65
N GLY A 137 -8.49 -16.39 -5.69
CA GLY A 137 -8.91 -17.34 -4.64
C GLY A 137 -10.07 -16.80 -3.79
N ILE A 138 -10.01 -15.53 -3.36
CA ILE A 138 -11.12 -14.88 -2.64
C ILE A 138 -12.39 -14.85 -3.49
N GLY A 139 -12.27 -14.61 -4.80
CA GLY A 139 -13.40 -14.62 -5.73
C GLY A 139 -14.08 -16.00 -5.81
N GLU A 140 -13.28 -17.05 -5.94
CA GLU A 140 -13.76 -18.44 -5.98
C GLU A 140 -14.42 -18.85 -4.65
N ASP A 141 -13.78 -18.55 -3.52
CA ASP A 141 -14.29 -18.83 -2.18
C ASP A 141 -15.62 -18.12 -1.92
N ASN A 142 -15.73 -16.84 -2.30
CA ASN A 142 -16.98 -16.10 -2.20
C ASN A 142 -18.08 -16.74 -3.05
N GLN A 143 -17.76 -17.16 -4.27
CA GLN A 143 -18.73 -17.81 -5.14
C GLN A 143 -19.21 -19.15 -4.56
N GLU A 144 -18.31 -19.94 -3.97
CA GLU A 144 -18.68 -21.16 -3.27
C GLU A 144 -19.54 -20.86 -2.04
N PHE A 145 -19.17 -19.86 -1.25
CA PHE A 145 -19.94 -19.42 -0.10
C PHE A 145 -21.38 -19.07 -0.49
N TYR A 146 -21.59 -18.28 -1.56
CA TYR A 146 -22.93 -17.95 -2.04
C TYR A 146 -23.72 -19.19 -2.50
N ARG A 147 -23.08 -20.11 -3.21
CA ARG A 147 -23.71 -21.38 -3.62
C ARG A 147 -24.13 -22.21 -2.40
N ASN A 148 -23.29 -22.27 -1.37
CA ASN A 148 -23.58 -23.02 -0.16
C ASN A 148 -24.68 -22.33 0.66
N LEU A 149 -24.64 -21.01 0.77
CA LEU A 149 -25.69 -20.22 1.42
C LEU A 149 -27.04 -20.43 0.73
N HIS A 150 -27.10 -20.37 -0.60
CA HIS A 150 -28.33 -20.61 -1.35
C HIS A 150 -28.89 -22.01 -1.07
N LYS A 151 -28.04 -23.04 -1.07
CA LYS A 151 -28.47 -24.41 -0.73
C LYS A 151 -29.02 -24.53 0.70
N VAL A 152 -28.40 -23.84 1.67
CA VAL A 152 -28.89 -23.83 3.06
C VAL A 152 -30.24 -23.11 3.13
N THR A 153 -30.36 -21.99 2.42
CA THR A 153 -31.61 -21.22 2.31
C THR A 153 -32.74 -22.06 1.74
N ASP A 154 -32.50 -22.75 0.62
CA ASP A 154 -33.50 -23.58 -0.05
C ASP A 154 -33.94 -24.76 0.83
N LYS A 155 -32.97 -25.46 1.44
CA LYS A 155 -33.26 -26.58 2.35
C LYS A 155 -34.08 -26.11 3.54
N PHE A 156 -33.70 -24.96 4.11
CA PHE A 156 -34.42 -24.37 5.22
C PHE A 156 -35.84 -23.95 4.82
N HIS A 157 -36.02 -23.37 3.63
CA HIS A 157 -37.35 -23.00 3.13
C HIS A 157 -38.23 -24.24 2.94
N THR A 158 -37.66 -25.31 2.38
CA THR A 158 -38.34 -26.59 2.15
C THR A 158 -38.73 -27.28 3.48
N GLU A 159 -37.80 -27.37 4.44
CA GLU A 159 -38.07 -27.97 5.76
C GLU A 159 -39.07 -27.14 6.59
N MET A 160 -39.12 -25.82 6.36
CA MET A 160 -40.11 -24.92 6.98
C MET A 160 -41.52 -25.09 6.44
N GLU A 161 -41.69 -25.26 5.13
CA GLU A 161 -43.01 -25.50 4.53
C GLU A 161 -43.60 -26.85 4.93
N ASP A 162 -42.77 -27.85 5.22
CA ASP A 162 -43.19 -29.23 5.49
C ASP A 162 -43.49 -29.53 6.98
N SER A 163 -43.42 -28.54 7.89
CA SER A 163 -43.52 -28.77 9.34
C SER A 163 -44.67 -28.03 10.05
N ASN A 164 -45.32 -28.75 10.99
CA ASN A 164 -46.55 -28.42 11.73
C ASN A 164 -46.71 -26.94 12.16
N PRO A 165 -47.95 -26.39 12.12
CA PRO A 165 -48.24 -24.96 12.27
C PRO A 165 -47.98 -24.35 13.68
N ASP A 166 -47.59 -25.15 14.67
CA ASP A 166 -47.51 -24.75 16.08
C ASP A 166 -46.16 -24.12 16.50
N ILE A 167 -45.18 -24.03 15.59
CA ILE A 167 -43.84 -23.43 15.83
C ILE A 167 -43.70 -22.06 15.09
N SER A 168 -44.81 -21.32 14.94
CA SER A 168 -44.96 -20.28 13.91
C SER A 168 -44.14 -19.00 14.12
N GLU A 169 -43.99 -18.49 15.34
CA GLU A 169 -43.42 -17.15 15.60
C GLU A 169 -41.90 -17.09 15.47
N GLU A 170 -41.17 -17.98 16.16
CA GLU A 170 -39.69 -18.04 16.06
C GLU A 170 -39.24 -18.35 14.63
N LYS A 171 -40.01 -19.18 13.92
CA LYS A 171 -39.76 -19.50 12.51
C LYS A 171 -39.98 -18.29 11.59
N LYS A 172 -41.05 -17.52 11.79
CA LYS A 172 -41.28 -16.27 11.03
C LYS A 172 -40.18 -15.25 11.26
N LYS A 173 -39.71 -15.12 12.51
CA LYS A 173 -38.59 -14.24 12.86
C LYS A 173 -37.31 -14.68 12.15
N LEU A 174 -36.95 -15.97 12.23
CA LEU A 174 -35.75 -16.50 11.59
C LEU A 174 -35.80 -16.34 10.06
N LYS A 175 -36.98 -16.49 9.43
CA LYS A 175 -37.18 -16.21 8.00
C LYS A 175 -36.93 -14.74 7.67
N LYS A 176 -37.38 -13.82 8.51
CA LYS A 176 -37.15 -12.39 8.34
C LYS A 176 -35.66 -12.05 8.45
N ASP A 177 -34.98 -12.58 9.45
CA ASP A 177 -33.54 -12.35 9.66
C ASP A 177 -32.73 -12.86 8.45
N PHE A 178 -33.15 -13.99 7.85
CA PHE A 178 -32.51 -14.53 6.65
C PHE A 178 -32.72 -13.65 5.41
N LEU A 179 -33.93 -13.11 5.22
CA LEU A 179 -34.21 -12.17 4.12
C LEU A 179 -33.41 -10.87 4.27
N GLU A 180 -33.21 -10.39 5.50
CA GLU A 180 -32.34 -9.24 5.78
C GLU A 180 -30.87 -9.54 5.46
N MET A 181 -30.38 -10.75 5.80
CA MET A 181 -29.04 -11.21 5.43
C MET A 181 -28.84 -11.30 3.92
N GLU A 182 -29.82 -11.86 3.18
CA GLU A 182 -29.77 -11.93 1.71
C GLU A 182 -29.71 -10.52 1.09
N TYR A 183 -30.50 -9.58 1.61
CA TYR A 183 -30.48 -8.19 1.17
C TYR A 183 -29.13 -7.52 1.42
N LEU A 184 -28.53 -7.72 2.60
CA LEU A 184 -27.20 -7.20 2.92
C LEU A 184 -26.13 -7.78 2.01
N LEU A 185 -26.16 -9.08 1.77
CA LEU A 185 -25.21 -9.74 0.87
C LEU A 185 -25.32 -9.22 -0.57
N LYS A 186 -26.54 -8.95 -1.03
CA LYS A 186 -26.77 -8.34 -2.33
C LYS A 186 -26.18 -6.93 -2.43
N ILE A 187 -26.32 -6.12 -1.37
CA ILE A 187 -25.68 -4.79 -1.30
C ILE A 187 -24.16 -4.93 -1.32
N THR A 188 -23.59 -5.83 -0.51
CA THR A 188 -22.15 -6.04 -0.44
C THR A 188 -21.58 -6.50 -1.79
N SER A 189 -22.29 -7.38 -2.49
CA SER A 189 -21.93 -7.79 -3.86
C SER A 189 -21.93 -6.61 -4.83
N HIS A 190 -22.94 -5.75 -4.75
CA HIS A 190 -23.00 -4.56 -5.61
C HIS A 190 -21.90 -3.54 -5.27
N LEU A 191 -21.56 -3.38 -3.99
CA LEU A 191 -20.46 -2.54 -3.55
C LEU A 191 -19.11 -3.07 -4.05
N ALA A 192 -18.90 -4.38 -3.98
CA ALA A 192 -17.69 -5.02 -4.50
C ALA A 192 -17.54 -4.77 -6.01
N GLU A 193 -18.63 -4.88 -6.78
CA GLU A 193 -18.64 -4.58 -8.22
C GLU A 193 -18.30 -3.11 -8.52
N GLN A 194 -18.84 -2.16 -7.72
CA GLN A 194 -18.49 -0.75 -7.85
C GLN A 194 -17.02 -0.47 -7.54
N ILE A 195 -16.47 -1.12 -6.50
CA ILE A 195 -15.06 -0.98 -6.14
C ILE A 195 -14.15 -1.53 -7.25
N ASP A 196 -14.48 -2.70 -7.80
CA ASP A 196 -13.72 -3.29 -8.92
C ASP A 196 -13.74 -2.38 -10.15
N THR A 197 -14.92 -1.86 -10.51
CA THR A 197 -15.07 -0.91 -11.62
C THR A 197 -14.25 0.37 -11.40
N ALA A 198 -14.32 0.94 -10.19
CA ALA A 198 -13.55 2.14 -9.84
C ALA A 198 -12.04 1.89 -9.85
N SER A 199 -11.60 0.70 -9.42
CA SER A 199 -10.20 0.28 -9.47
C SER A 199 -9.70 0.17 -10.91
N GLN A 200 -10.47 -0.44 -11.79
CA GLN A 200 -10.13 -0.57 -13.22
C GLN A 200 -10.06 0.81 -13.91
N ASP A 201 -10.99 1.72 -13.60
CA ASP A 201 -10.96 3.08 -14.15
C ASP A 201 -9.73 3.86 -13.65
N LEU A 202 -9.41 3.74 -12.37
CA LEU A 202 -8.21 4.36 -11.79
C LEU A 202 -6.92 3.83 -12.43
N ASP A 203 -6.81 2.53 -12.63
CA ASP A 203 -5.65 1.89 -13.27
C ASP A 203 -5.47 2.37 -14.72
N MET A 204 -6.58 2.48 -15.47
CA MET A 204 -6.58 3.04 -16.82
C MET A 204 -6.10 4.50 -16.83
N VAL A 205 -6.61 5.34 -15.94
CA VAL A 205 -6.23 6.76 -15.84
C VAL A 205 -4.74 6.90 -15.47
N LEU A 206 -4.28 6.10 -14.50
CA LEU A 206 -2.88 6.12 -14.05
C LEU A 206 -1.94 5.69 -15.18
N THR A 207 -2.25 4.59 -15.85
CA THR A 207 -1.49 4.08 -16.99
C THR A 207 -1.41 5.13 -18.10
N GLN A 208 -2.53 5.77 -18.43
CA GLN A 208 -2.55 6.84 -19.44
C GLN A 208 -1.68 8.05 -19.04
N HIS A 209 -1.68 8.42 -17.75
CA HIS A 209 -0.85 9.53 -17.25
C HIS A 209 0.64 9.18 -17.28
N LEU A 210 0.99 7.93 -16.93
CA LEU A 210 2.36 7.42 -17.00
C LEU A 210 2.87 7.41 -18.45
N GLU A 211 2.08 6.90 -19.41
CA GLU A 211 2.45 6.93 -20.82
C GLU A 211 2.66 8.36 -21.36
N LYS A 212 1.75 9.28 -21.01
CA LYS A 212 1.88 10.71 -21.39
C LYS A 212 3.15 11.33 -20.83
N SER A 213 3.45 11.08 -19.55
CA SER A 213 4.66 11.63 -18.91
C SER A 213 5.94 11.02 -19.48
N MET A 214 5.95 9.73 -19.80
CA MET A 214 7.06 9.05 -20.47
C MET A 214 7.31 9.62 -21.88
N LEU A 215 6.26 9.87 -22.67
CA LEU A 215 6.37 10.48 -24.00
C LEU A 215 6.91 11.92 -23.93
N LEU A 216 6.49 12.71 -22.93
CA LEU A 216 7.00 14.06 -22.72
C LEU A 216 8.47 14.06 -22.28
N ALA A 217 8.86 13.15 -21.39
CA ALA A 217 10.25 12.98 -20.98
C ALA A 217 11.14 12.57 -22.17
N HIS A 218 10.69 11.64 -23.01
CA HIS A 218 11.41 11.22 -24.21
C HIS A 218 11.51 12.34 -25.26
N ARG A 219 10.49 13.18 -25.40
CA ARG A 219 10.51 14.33 -26.31
C ARG A 219 11.50 15.43 -25.86
N ASN A 220 11.71 15.58 -24.56
CA ASN A 220 12.62 16.58 -24.01
C ASN A 220 14.10 16.14 -24.04
N THR A 221 14.39 14.84 -24.15
CA THR A 221 15.75 14.30 -24.29
C THR A 221 16.24 14.20 -25.75
N VAL A 222 15.36 14.42 -26.74
CA VAL A 222 15.65 14.29 -28.19
C VAL A 222 15.77 15.65 -28.91
N LYS A 223 15.89 16.77 -28.19
CA LYS A 223 16.25 18.05 -28.81
C LYS A 223 17.76 18.28 -28.74
N PRO A 224 18.47 18.42 -29.89
CA PRO A 224 19.90 18.73 -29.95
C PRO A 224 20.20 20.18 -29.54
#